data_AF-A0A5E7P9N9-F1
#
_entry.id   AF-A0A5E7P9N9-F1
#
_cell.length_a   1.000
_cell.length_b   1.000
_cell.length_c   1.000
_cell.angle_alpha   90.00
_cell.angle_beta   90.00
_cell.angle_gamma   90.00
#
_symmetry.space_group_name_H-M   'P 1'
#
loop_
_entity.id
_entity.type
_entity.pdbx_description
1 polymer ?
#
loop_
_entity_poly.entity_id
_entity_poly.type
_entity_poly.pdbx_seq_one_letter_code
_entity_poly.pdbx_strand_id
1 'polypeptide(L)'
;MSLGHNKVKVTETEGPKQLPGQPDKWAFGIRAMSTFTGQPAEGVSMTILSQGVPSGKGVTDQHGWNRIIYFGHEGKSLRIFNLYDGSTA
;
A
#
# COMPACT_ATOMS: atom_id res chain seq x y z
N MET A 1 26.22 1.58 0.94
CA MET A 1 24.80 1.17 0.87
C MET A 1 24.38 1.20 -0.60
N SER A 2 24.04 0.07 -1.20
CA SER A 2 23.74 -0.02 -2.65
C SER A 2 22.23 0.10 -2.89
N LEU A 3 21.83 1.10 -3.69
CA LEU A 3 20.46 1.38 -4.12
C LEU A 3 19.81 0.21 -4.91
N GLY A 4 20.61 -0.75 -5.40
CA GLY A 4 20.12 -1.88 -6.19
C GLY A 4 19.30 -2.93 -5.43
N HIS A 5 19.34 -2.97 -4.09
CA HIS A 5 18.59 -3.95 -3.29
C HIS A 5 17.15 -3.53 -2.96
N ASN A 6 16.75 -2.28 -3.26
CA ASN A 6 15.45 -1.74 -2.88
C ASN A 6 14.36 -1.89 -3.95
N LYS A 7 14.55 -2.73 -4.97
CA LYS A 7 13.50 -2.95 -5.98
C LYS A 7 12.39 -3.81 -5.40
N VAL A 8 11.25 -3.18 -5.13
CA VAL A 8 10.05 -3.84 -4.61
C VAL A 8 8.96 -3.87 -5.68
N LYS A 9 8.11 -4.90 -5.62
CA LYS A 9 6.90 -5.02 -6.43
C LYS A 9 5.69 -5.10 -5.52
N VAL A 10 4.58 -4.48 -5.94
CA VAL A 10 3.28 -4.72 -5.31
C VAL A 10 2.80 -6.10 -5.77
N THR A 11 2.42 -6.95 -4.83
CA THR A 11 1.96 -8.31 -5.12
C THR A 11 0.50 -8.53 -4.75
N GLU A 12 0.02 -7.81 -3.75
CA GLU A 12 -1.34 -7.94 -3.24
C GLU A 12 -1.91 -6.56 -2.95
N THR A 13 -3.22 -6.43 -3.11
CA THR A 13 -4.00 -5.27 -2.69
C THR A 13 -5.17 -5.75 -1.84
N GLU A 14 -5.50 -4.99 -0.81
CA GLU A 14 -6.59 -5.27 0.13
C GLU A 14 -7.55 -4.08 0.12
N GLY A 15 -8.84 -4.37 0.01
CA GLY A 15 -9.90 -3.38 0.11
C GLY A 15 -10.32 -2.73 -1.23
N PRO A 16 -11.17 -1.69 -1.18
CA PRO A 16 -11.69 -1.07 0.02
C PRO A 16 -12.54 -2.05 0.85
N LYS A 17 -12.23 -2.19 2.15
CA LYS A 17 -12.95 -3.08 3.06
C LYS A 17 -13.40 -2.31 4.30
N GLN A 18 -14.67 -2.41 4.65
CA GLN A 18 -15.20 -1.81 5.88
C GLN A 18 -14.57 -2.47 7.11
N LEU A 19 -14.16 -1.66 8.09
CA LEU A 19 -13.60 -2.16 9.33
C LEU A 19 -14.71 -2.74 10.23
N PRO A 20 -14.53 -3.95 10.80
CA PRO A 20 -15.51 -4.53 11.71
C PRO A 20 -15.84 -3.60 12.87
N GLY A 21 -17.15 -3.37 13.10
CA GLY A 21 -17.65 -2.51 14.16
C GLY A 21 -17.49 -1.00 13.91
N GLN A 22 -17.02 -0.58 12.74
CA GLN A 22 -16.82 0.83 12.39
C GLN A 22 -17.45 1.14 11.03
N PRO A 23 -18.77 1.44 10.99
CA PRO A 23 -19.53 1.51 9.73
C PRO A 23 -19.02 2.59 8.77
N ASP A 24 -18.42 3.67 9.29
CA ASP A 24 -17.91 4.77 8.48
C ASP A 24 -16.43 4.65 8.15
N LYS A 25 -15.74 3.60 8.63
CA LYS A 25 -14.30 3.42 8.40
C LYS A 25 -14.02 2.27 7.46
N TRP A 26 -13.15 2.57 6.51
CA TRP A 26 -12.69 1.64 5.49
C TRP A 26 -11.17 1.55 5.55
N ALA A 27 -10.67 0.35 5.27
CA ALA A 27 -9.25 0.09 5.12
C ALA A 27 -8.93 -0.20 3.65
N PHE A 28 -7.78 0.30 3.23
CA PHE A 28 -7.12 -0.10 2.00
C PHE A 28 -5.70 -0.51 2.33
N GLY A 29 -5.16 -1.53 1.67
CA GLY A 29 -3.82 -2.03 1.91
C GLY A 29 -3.13 -2.47 0.62
N ILE A 30 -1.79 -2.39 0.63
CA ILE A 30 -0.95 -2.94 -0.44
C ILE A 30 0.20 -3.71 0.18
N ARG A 31 0.61 -4.80 -0.47
CA ARG A 31 1.74 -5.62 -0.03
C ARG A 31 2.91 -5.49 -0.99
N ALA A 32 4.03 -4.99 -0.49
CA ALA A 32 5.31 -4.93 -1.18
C ALA A 32 6.18 -6.13 -0.85
N MET A 33 6.75 -6.73 -1.89
CA MET A 33 7.70 -7.82 -1.79
C MET A 33 8.97 -7.43 -2.54
N SER A 34 10.13 -7.86 -2.04
CA SER A 34 11.39 -7.73 -2.75
C SER A 34 11.32 -8.47 -4.09
N THR A 35 11.72 -7.80 -5.16
CA THR A 35 11.75 -8.42 -6.50
C THR A 35 12.80 -9.52 -6.57
N PHE A 36 13.87 -9.41 -5.77
CA PHE A 36 15.01 -10.33 -5.83
C PHE A 36 14.81 -11.57 -4.95
N THR A 37 14.31 -11.38 -3.72
CA THR A 37 14.20 -12.49 -2.75
C THR A 37 12.78 -13.06 -2.68
N GLY A 38 11.78 -12.35 -3.22
CA GLY A 38 10.38 -12.70 -3.03
C GLY A 38 9.93 -12.61 -1.56
N GLN A 39 10.72 -12.02 -0.68
CA GLN A 39 10.40 -11.84 0.74
C GLN A 39 9.63 -10.53 0.96
N PRO A 40 8.85 -10.42 2.05
CA PRO A 40 8.25 -9.17 2.46
C PRO A 40 9.26 -8.05 2.58
N ALA A 41 8.94 -6.89 2.02
CA ALA A 41 9.81 -5.73 2.08
C ALA A 41 9.34 -4.81 3.20
N GLU A 42 10.03 -4.84 4.34
CA GLU A 42 9.76 -3.99 5.50
C GLU A 42 10.43 -2.61 5.38
N GLY A 43 9.82 -1.56 5.95
CA GLY A 43 10.41 -0.23 6.04
C GLY A 43 10.39 0.54 4.72
N VAL A 44 9.60 0.09 3.74
CA VAL A 44 9.53 0.66 2.40
C VAL A 44 8.48 1.75 2.37
N SER A 45 8.89 2.97 2.00
CA SER A 45 7.99 4.11 1.90
C SER A 45 7.07 3.98 0.70
N MET A 46 5.77 3.83 0.94
CA MET A 46 4.77 3.73 -0.12
C MET A 46 3.74 4.84 0.01
N THR A 47 3.26 5.31 -1.13
CA THR A 47 2.16 6.26 -1.20
C THR A 47 0.95 5.58 -1.81
N ILE A 48 -0.13 5.50 -1.03
CA ILE A 48 -1.42 5.04 -1.49
C ILE A 48 -2.20 6.27 -1.94
N LEU A 49 -2.37 6.43 -3.26
CA LEU A 49 -3.29 7.43 -3.80
C LEU A 49 -4.63 6.74 -4.03
N SER A 50 -5.69 7.31 -3.46
CA SER A 50 -7.05 6.85 -3.70
C SER A 50 -7.90 8.06 -4.03
N GLN A 51 -8.66 8.01 -5.13
CA GLN A 51 -9.49 9.14 -5.54
C GLN A 51 -10.54 9.44 -4.46
N GLY A 52 -10.58 10.69 -3.99
CA GLY A 52 -11.48 11.12 -2.92
C GLY A 52 -11.07 10.71 -1.50
N VAL A 53 -9.93 10.06 -1.29
CA VAL A 53 -9.31 9.86 0.03
C VAL A 53 -8.05 10.73 0.12
N PRO A 54 -7.75 11.35 1.28
CA PRO A 54 -6.41 11.88 1.50
C PRO A 54 -5.35 10.82 1.21
N SER A 55 -4.36 11.15 0.37
CA SER A 55 -3.25 10.24 0.09
C SER A 55 -2.55 9.84 1.39
N GLY A 56 -2.42 8.55 1.65
CA GLY A 56 -1.70 8.05 2.80
C GLY A 56 -0.26 7.72 2.42
N LYS A 57 0.70 8.38 3.08
CA LYS A 57 2.10 7.98 3.06
C LYS A 57 2.38 7.13 4.29
N GLY A 58 3.01 5.99 4.10
CA GLY A 58 3.42 5.12 5.20
C GLY A 58 4.60 4.25 4.83
N VAL A 59 5.13 3.53 5.82
CA VAL A 59 6.12 2.49 5.61
C VAL A 59 5.45 1.12 5.71
N THR A 60 5.92 0.16 4.92
CA THR A 60 5.48 -1.23 5.04
C THR A 60 5.94 -1.84 6.36
N ASP A 61 5.09 -2.67 6.96
CA ASP A 61 5.41 -3.47 8.14
C ASP A 61 6.33 -4.67 7.81
N GLN A 62 6.68 -5.46 8.83
CA GLN A 62 7.47 -6.69 8.70
C GLN A 62 6.88 -7.75 7.75
N HIS A 63 5.60 -7.63 7.40
CA HIS A 63 4.91 -8.50 6.44
C HIS A 63 4.77 -7.85 5.06
N GLY A 64 5.39 -6.69 4.85
CA GLY A 64 5.40 -5.95 3.60
C GLY A 64 4.13 -5.13 3.38
N TRP A 65 3.25 -5.01 4.38
CA TRP A 65 1.98 -4.34 4.23
C TRP A 65 2.04 -2.87 4.60
N ASN A 66 1.46 -2.02 3.77
CA ASN A 66 1.09 -0.66 4.12
C ASN A 66 -0.43 -0.54 4.03
N ARG A 67 -1.08 -0.08 5.10
CA ARG A 67 -2.53 0.09 5.19
C ARG A 67 -2.88 1.53 5.53
N ILE A 68 -3.93 2.05 4.89
CA ILE A 68 -4.55 3.33 5.21
C ILE A 68 -5.97 3.10 5.69
N ILE A 69 -6.36 3.80 6.75
CA ILE A 69 -7.73 3.84 7.25
C ILE A 69 -8.29 5.19 6.87
N TYR A 70 -9.48 5.21 6.30
CA TYR A 70 -10.16 6.44 5.92
C TYR A 70 -11.66 6.38 6.21
N PHE A 71 -12.26 7.56 6.28
CA PHE A 71 -13.70 7.72 6.45
C PHE A 71 -14.40 7.87 5.09
N GLY A 72 -15.54 7.21 4.90
CA GLY A 72 -16.35 7.33 3.68
C GLY A 72 -17.12 6.08 3.28
N HIS A 73 -17.47 5.99 1.99
CA HIS A 73 -18.25 4.90 1.37
C HIS A 73 -17.45 4.23 0.24
N GLU A 74 -17.85 3.00 -0.10
CA GLU A 74 -17.29 2.16 -1.16
C GLU A 74 -17.35 2.89 -2.52
N GLY A 75 -16.25 2.90 -3.29
CA GLY A 75 -16.23 3.55 -4.62
C GLY A 75 -14.98 4.37 -4.95
N LYS A 76 -13.94 4.31 -4.12
CA LYS A 76 -12.70 5.08 -4.34
C LYS A 76 -11.68 4.24 -5.10
N SER A 77 -11.32 4.70 -6.30
CA SER A 77 -10.37 4.01 -7.17
C SER A 77 -8.94 4.17 -6.66
N LEU A 78 -8.18 3.07 -6.69
CA LEU A 78 -6.79 3.03 -6.27
C LEU A 78 -5.87 3.47 -7.41
N ARG A 79 -4.84 4.23 -7.08
CA ARG A 79 -3.61 4.32 -7.87
C ARG A 79 -2.43 4.15 -6.93
N ILE A 80 -1.69 3.07 -7.10
CA ILE A 80 -0.46 2.87 -6.36
C ILE A 80 0.66 3.57 -7.10
N PHE A 81 1.41 4.43 -6.40
CA PHE A 81 2.66 4.98 -6.92
C PHE A 81 3.82 4.31 -6.19
N ASN A 82 4.43 3.33 -6.85
CA ASN A 82 5.67 2.73 -6.37
C ASN A 82 6.85 3.62 -6.77
N LEU A 83 7.41 4.36 -5.80
CA LEU A 83 8.51 5.28 -6.04
C LEU A 83 9.85 4.58 -6.33
N TYR A 84 9.93 3.25 -6.22
CA TYR A 84 11.18 2.50 -6.37
C TYR A 84 11.44 1.96 -7.78
N ASP A 85 10.40 1.64 -8.53
CA ASP A 85 10.53 1.19 -9.94
C ASP A 85 9.62 1.94 -10.92
N GLY A 86 8.85 2.92 -10.43
CA GLY A 86 7.92 3.71 -11.24
C GLY A 86 6.69 2.94 -11.69
N SER A 87 6.47 1.70 -11.21
CA SER A 87 5.28 0.94 -11.53
C SER A 87 4.03 1.59 -10.93
N THR A 88 2.95 1.55 -11.72
CA THR A 88 1.62 1.99 -11.34
C THR A 88 0.68 0.79 -11.46
N ALA A 89 -0.18 0.60 -10.47
CA ALA A 89 -1.22 -0.43 -10.43
C ALA A 89 -2.54 0.20 -9.96
#